data_AF-A0A3D0I0I5-F1
#
_entry.id   AF-A0A3D0I0I5-F1
#
_cell.length_a   1.000
_cell.length_b   1.000
_cell.length_c   1.000
_cell.angle_alpha   90.00
_cell.angle_beta   90.00
_cell.angle_gamma   90.00
#
_symmetry.space_group_name_H-M   'P 1'
#
loop_
_entity.id
_entity.type
_entity.pdbx_description
1 polymer ?
#
loop_
_entity_poly.entity_id
_entity_poly.type
_entity_poly.pdbx_seq_one_letter_code
_entity_poly.pdbx_strand_id
1 'polypeptide(L)'
;SMPSRASMAAIQDAIDAAITAQRPAYVHCWGGRGRTGTVVGVYLLRCGLATPDNFVDVLARLRARAPGASPETDEQIAFVRSWQP
;
A
#
# COMPACT_ATOMS: atom_id res chain seq x y z
N SER A 1 2.64 -2.47 -14.15
CA SER A 1 1.28 -1.90 -14.16
C SER A 1 0.79 -1.70 -12.74
N MET A 2 0.01 -0.64 -12.52
CA MET A 2 -0.68 -0.35 -11.27
C MET A 2 -2.19 -0.57 -11.43
N PRO A 3 -2.93 -0.87 -10.35
CA PRO A 3 -4.39 -0.82 -10.39
C PRO A 3 -4.86 0.59 -10.73
N SER A 4 -6.04 0.69 -11.36
CA SER A 4 -6.73 1.97 -11.53
C SER A 4 -7.11 2.55 -10.15
N ARG A 5 -7.44 3.85 -10.07
CA ARG A 5 -7.95 4.44 -8.82
C ARG A 5 -9.21 3.74 -8.31
N ALA A 6 -10.14 3.40 -9.20
CA ALA A 6 -11.36 2.65 -8.83
C ALA A 6 -11.03 1.26 -8.27
N SER A 7 -10.09 0.55 -8.91
CA SER A 7 -9.63 -0.75 -8.42
C SER A 7 -8.91 -0.64 -7.07
N MET A 8 -8.11 0.41 -6.88
CA MET A 8 -7.45 0.67 -5.60
C MET A 8 -8.46 0.94 -4.49
N ALA A 9 -9.49 1.76 -4.74
CA ALA A 9 -10.56 1.99 -3.77
C ALA A 9 -11.27 0.68 -3.37
N ALA A 10 -11.63 -0.16 -4.34
CA ALA A 10 -12.25 -1.46 -4.07
C ALA A 10 -11.33 -2.41 -3.27
N ILE A 11 -10.02 -2.37 -3.50
CA ILE A 11 -9.04 -3.13 -2.69
C ILE A 11 -9.04 -2.61 -1.25
N GLN A 12 -9.04 -1.30 -1.05
CA GLN A 12 -9.09 -0.69 0.29
C GLN A 12 -10.37 -1.06 1.03
N ASP A 13 -11.53 -0.99 0.36
CA ASP A 13 -12.81 -1.39 0.96
C ASP A 13 -12.82 -2.86 1.37
N ALA A 14 -12.19 -3.74 0.57
CA ALA A 14 -12.06 -5.15 0.91
C ALA A 14 -11.14 -5.39 2.13
N ILE A 15 -10.05 -4.62 2.24
CA ILE A 15 -9.15 -4.66 3.42
C ILE A 15 -9.91 -4.19 4.66
N ASP A 16 -10.60 -3.06 4.58
CA ASP A 16 -11.36 -2.49 5.69
C ASP A 16 -12.48 -3.44 6.17
N ALA A 17 -13.18 -4.09 5.23
CA ALA A 17 -14.20 -5.10 5.54
C ALA A 17 -13.61 -6.33 6.25
N ALA A 18 -12.42 -6.79 5.85
CA ALA A 18 -11.75 -7.90 6.51
C ALA A 18 -11.32 -7.56 7.95
N ILE A 19 -10.70 -6.39 8.13
CA ILE A 19 -10.24 -5.90 9.44
C ILE A 19 -11.42 -5.67 10.39
N THR A 20 -12.50 -5.06 9.90
CA THR A 20 -13.74 -4.85 10.68
C THR A 20 -14.31 -6.19 11.14
N ALA A 21 -14.24 -7.22 10.30
CA ALA A 21 -14.66 -8.57 10.64
C ALA A 21 -13.64 -9.37 11.48
N GLN A 22 -12.59 -8.71 12.00
CA GLN A 22 -11.51 -9.33 12.80
C GLN A 22 -10.80 -10.48 12.07
N ARG A 23 -10.68 -10.37 10.74
CA ARG A 23 -9.94 -11.31 9.91
C ARG A 23 -8.66 -10.66 9.36
N PRO A 24 -7.51 -11.35 9.40
CA PRO A 24 -6.29 -10.81 8.82
C PRO A 24 -6.41 -10.69 7.30
N ALA A 25 -6.01 -9.54 6.74
CA ALA A 25 -5.89 -9.34 5.31
C ALA A 25 -4.46 -9.69 4.85
N TYR A 26 -4.35 -10.54 3.83
CA TYR A 26 -3.06 -10.88 3.21
C TYR A 26 -3.00 -10.31 1.79
N VAL A 27 -2.04 -9.40 1.56
CA VAL A 27 -1.85 -8.73 0.26
C VAL A 27 -0.55 -9.23 -0.36
N HIS A 28 -0.63 -9.77 -1.57
CA HIS A 28 0.55 -10.20 -2.31
C HIS A 28 0.48 -9.82 -3.79
N CYS A 29 1.64 -9.77 -4.42
CA CYS A 29 1.78 -9.83 -5.87
C CYS A 29 2.77 -10.95 -6.21
N TRP A 30 3.31 -10.99 -7.43
CA TRP A 30 4.27 -12.04 -7.80
C TRP A 30 5.55 -12.01 -6.94
N GLY A 31 6.19 -10.83 -6.83
CA GLY A 31 7.36 -10.64 -5.96
C GLY A 31 7.06 -10.02 -4.59
N GLY A 32 5.79 -9.76 -4.26
CA GLY A 32 5.39 -9.09 -3.03
C GLY A 32 6.02 -7.71 -2.78
N ARG A 33 6.44 -6.96 -3.81
CA ARG A 33 7.18 -5.68 -3.70
C ARG A 33 6.39 -4.50 -4.28
N GLY A 34 6.33 -4.33 -5.60
CA GLY A 34 5.79 -3.12 -6.23
C GLY A 34 4.32 -2.88 -5.93
N ARG A 35 3.43 -3.69 -6.53
CA ARG A 35 1.98 -3.56 -6.34
C ARG A 35 1.55 -3.75 -4.87
N THR A 36 2.21 -4.66 -4.15
CA THR A 36 1.97 -4.85 -2.72
C THR A 36 2.28 -3.57 -1.94
N GLY A 37 3.45 -2.99 -2.16
CA GLY A 37 3.85 -1.72 -1.54
C GLY A 37 2.94 -0.56 -1.92
N THR A 38 2.43 -0.52 -3.16
CA THR A 38 1.46 0.50 -3.60
C THR A 38 0.14 0.40 -2.80
N VAL A 39 -0.41 -0.81 -2.69
CA VAL A 39 -1.66 -1.05 -1.92
C VAL A 39 -1.46 -0.70 -0.44
N VAL A 40 -0.40 -1.23 0.18
CA VAL A 40 -0.12 -0.98 1.60
C VAL A 40 0.21 0.50 1.85
N GLY A 41 0.88 1.17 0.92
CA GLY A 41 1.13 2.60 0.98
C GLY A 41 -0.17 3.41 1.05
N VAL A 42 -1.14 3.13 0.17
CA VAL A 42 -2.47 3.75 0.21
C VAL A 42 -3.19 3.49 1.53
N TYR A 43 -3.14 2.25 2.02
CA TYR A 43 -3.70 1.89 3.32
C TYR A 43 -3.11 2.72 4.47
N LEU A 44 -1.78 2.87 4.52
CA LEU A 44 -1.12 3.67 5.55
C LEU A 44 -1.55 5.14 5.53
N LEU A 45 -1.71 5.74 4.34
CA LEU A 45 -2.21 7.11 4.21
C LEU A 45 -3.66 7.23 4.68
N ARG A 46 -4.54 6.32 4.24
CA ARG A 46 -5.97 6.32 4.57
C ARG A 46 -6.20 6.17 6.08
N CYS A 47 -5.40 5.35 6.76
CA CYS A 47 -5.49 5.15 8.20
C CYS A 47 -4.77 6.22 9.04
N GLY A 48 -4.13 7.23 8.41
CA GLY A 48 -3.35 8.24 9.12
C GLY A 48 -2.08 7.69 9.79
N LEU A 49 -1.59 6.53 9.35
CA LEU A 49 -0.39 5.87 9.88
C LEU A 49 0.90 6.36 9.19
N ALA A 50 0.75 7.05 8.06
CA ALA A 50 1.82 7.69 7.32
C ALA A 50 1.30 8.94 6.59
N THR A 51 2.22 9.78 6.12
CA THR A 51 1.97 10.93 5.26
C THR A 51 2.49 10.66 3.85
N PRO A 52 2.04 11.40 2.81
CA PRO A 52 2.60 11.30 1.46
C PRO A 52 4.13 11.44 1.41
N ASP A 53 4.73 12.16 2.37
CA ASP A 53 6.17 12.39 2.42
C ASP A 53 6.94 11.24 3.06
N ASN A 54 6.35 10.51 4.02
CA ASN A 54 7.09 9.53 4.82
C ASN A 54 6.68 8.06 4.61
N PHE A 55 5.64 7.76 3.84
CA PHE A 55 5.11 6.39 3.74
C PHE A 55 6.13 5.38 3.20
N VAL A 56 7.07 5.80 2.37
CA VAL A 56 8.16 4.95 1.86
C VAL A 56 9.07 4.51 3.00
N ASP A 57 9.44 5.42 3.89
CA ASP A 57 10.28 5.11 5.05
C ASP A 57 9.53 4.21 6.04
N VAL A 58 8.23 4.46 6.25
CA VAL A 58 7.38 3.60 7.07
C VAL A 58 7.32 2.18 6.49
N LEU A 59 7.09 2.05 5.18
CA LEU A 59 7.09 0.76 4.48
C LEU A 59 8.46 0.06 4.60
N ALA A 60 9.56 0.79 4.41
CA ALA A 60 10.91 0.25 4.52
C ALA A 60 11.19 -0.30 5.92
N ARG A 61 10.75 0.40 6.99
CA ARG A 61 10.85 -0.07 8.37
C ARG A 61 10.01 -1.31 8.63
N LEU A 62 8.75 -1.32 8.19
CA LEU A 62 7.86 -2.48 8.33
C LEU A 62 8.37 -3.71 7.56
N ARG A 63 9.13 -3.47 6.50
CA ARG A 63 9.70 -4.48 5.61
C ARG A 63 11.21 -4.62 5.76
N ALA A 64 11.80 -4.26 6.89
CA ALA A 64 13.26 -4.22 7.06
C ALA A 64 13.98 -5.57 6.82
N ARG A 65 13.24 -6.69 6.89
CA ARG A 65 13.74 -8.05 6.62
C ARG A 65 13.42 -8.57 5.22
N ALA A 66 12.67 -7.82 4.42
CA ALA A 66 12.31 -8.18 3.06
C ALA A 66 13.25 -7.48 2.06
N PRO A 67 13.72 -8.18 1.02
CA PRO A 67 14.59 -7.58 0.03
C PRO A 67 13.84 -6.58 -0.86
N GLY A 68 14.57 -5.55 -1.30
CA GLY A 68 14.14 -4.62 -2.34
C GLY A 68 13.17 -3.52 -1.90
N ALA A 69 13.14 -2.44 -2.69
CA ALA A 69 12.23 -1.32 -2.48
C ALA A 69 10.76 -1.73 -2.64
N SER A 70 9.89 -1.05 -1.90
CA SER A 70 8.44 -1.28 -1.89
C SER A 70 7.74 0.03 -1.50
N PRO A 71 7.07 0.75 -2.43
CA PRO A 71 6.91 0.42 -3.84
C PRO A 71 8.23 0.41 -4.63
N GLU A 72 8.23 -0.18 -5.82
CA GLU A 72 9.44 -0.42 -6.63
C GLU A 72 9.78 0.70 -7.62
N THR A 73 8.78 1.49 -8.04
CA THR A 73 8.98 2.50 -9.10
C THR A 73 8.50 3.87 -8.66
N ASP A 74 9.09 4.93 -9.23
CA ASP A 74 8.68 6.31 -8.97
C ASP A 74 7.21 6.55 -9.36
N GLU A 75 6.72 5.88 -10.41
CA GLU A 75 5.30 5.93 -10.81
C GLU A 75 4.38 5.40 -9.70
N GLN A 76 4.79 4.31 -9.02
CA GLN A 76 4.05 3.75 -7.88
C GLN A 76 4.11 4.67 -6.66
N ILE A 77 5.25 5.29 -6.40
CA ILE A 77 5.41 6.24 -5.31
C ILE A 77 4.54 7.48 -5.57
N ALA A 78 4.58 8.02 -6.79
CA ALA A 78 3.78 9.16 -7.20
C ALA A 78 2.27 8.86 -7.12
N PHE A 79 1.86 7.65 -7.52
CA PHE A 79 0.47 7.22 -7.36
C PHE A 79 0.01 7.30 -5.90
N VAL A 80 0.78 6.72 -4.97
CA VAL A 80 0.45 6.75 -3.53
C VAL A 80 0.46 8.18 -3.00
N ARG A 81 1.45 9.00 -3.35
CA ARG A 81 1.52 10.42 -2.94
C ARG A 81 0.30 11.23 -3.36
N SER A 82 -0.23 10.93 -4.54
CA SER A 82 -1.41 11.59 -5.10
C SER A 82 -2.74 10.99 -4.58
N TRP A 83 -2.69 10.07 -3.63
CA TRP A 83 -3.88 9.47 -3.05
C TRP A 83 -4.49 10.42 -2.03
N GLN A 84 -5.70 10.87 -2.31
CA GLN A 84 -6.51 11.63 -1.36
C GLN A 84 -7.56 10.67 -0.77
N PRO A 85 -7.77 10.68 0.57
CA PRO A 85 -8.77 9.85 1.24
C PRO A 85 -10.18 10.02 0.67
#